data_AF-A0A7C4J599-F1
#
_entry.id   AF-A0A7C4J599-F1
#
_cell.length_a   1.000
_cell.length_b   1.000
_cell.length_c   1.000
_cell.angle_alpha   90.00
_cell.angle_beta   90.00
_cell.angle_gamma   90.00
#
_symmetry.space_group_name_H-M   'P 1'
#
loop_
_entity.id
_entity.type
_entity.pdbx_description
1 polymer ?
#
loop_
_entity_poly.entity_id
_entity_poly.type
_entity_poly.pdbx_seq_one_letter_code
_entity_poly.pdbx_strand_id
1 'polypeptide(L)'
;MKIIDIAFKDLIRSFRSAFAVGMMFVAPLLATGLIYFAFGGLSGGSGGFSIQPVKVAVVNLDRPTSDGLSLGDLIVQSLSNPEFARWFTVTTASDEAAGRALVDRREAGVAVIIPADFSQQAVSPAGETHIVMVQDPTLTIGPGIIRDVITQIVDGVAGAKIAVAAVADQLAAQGRALTDEQLQSIVMEYGRWSMQLGQSLEQGALPSI
;
A
#
# COMPACT_ATOMS: atom_id res chain seq x y z
N MET A 1 -48.84 -19.69 42.35
CA MET A 1 -48.75 -18.21 42.38
C MET A 1 -47.54 -17.68 43.15
N LYS A 2 -47.08 -18.38 44.21
CA LYS A 2 -45.92 -17.96 45.03
C LYS A 2 -44.61 -17.63 44.28
N ILE A 3 -44.29 -18.31 43.17
CA ILE A 3 -43.03 -18.09 42.44
C ILE A 3 -42.98 -16.72 41.75
N ILE A 4 -44.12 -16.26 41.24
CA ILE A 4 -44.25 -14.95 40.57
C ILE A 4 -44.13 -13.85 41.62
N ASP A 5 -44.73 -14.04 42.79
CA ASP A 5 -44.66 -13.07 43.90
C ASP A 5 -43.22 -12.91 44.41
N ILE A 6 -42.46 -14.01 44.48
CA ILE A 6 -41.05 -14.00 44.86
C ILE A 6 -40.22 -13.26 43.82
N ALA A 7 -40.40 -13.59 42.53
CA ALA A 7 -39.67 -12.93 41.44
C ALA A 7 -39.96 -11.42 41.39
N PHE A 8 -41.23 -11.02 41.56
CA PHE A 8 -41.63 -9.62 41.53
C PHE A 8 -41.06 -8.84 42.73
N LYS A 9 -41.06 -9.46 43.92
CA LYS A 9 -40.45 -8.87 45.12
C LYS A 9 -38.94 -8.69 44.96
N ASP A 10 -38.25 -9.66 44.36
CA ASP A 10 -36.80 -9.61 44.17
C ASP A 10 -36.40 -8.60 43.08
N LEU A 11 -37.23 -8.47 42.04
CA LEU A 11 -37.10 -7.43 41.03
C LEU A 11 -37.23 -6.03 41.64
N ILE A 12 -38.29 -5.78 42.43
CA ILE A 12 -38.49 -4.50 43.13
C ILE A 12 -37.33 -4.21 44.09
N ARG A 13 -36.81 -5.23 44.78
CA ARG A 13 -35.66 -5.10 45.67
C ARG A 13 -34.40 -4.69 44.91
N SER A 14 -34.17 -5.28 43.73
CA SER A 14 -33.04 -4.96 42.86
C SER A 14 -33.13 -3.53 42.30
N PHE A 15 -34.31 -3.10 41.86
CA PHE A 15 -34.55 -1.72 41.39
C PHE A 15 -34.53 -0.66 42.50
N ARG A 16 -34.67 -1.05 43.78
CA ARG A 16 -34.50 -0.13 44.93
C ARG A 16 -33.06 0.02 45.37
N SER A 17 -32.14 -0.82 44.89
CA SER A 17 -30.71 -0.67 45.15
C SER A 17 -30.10 0.31 44.16
N ALA A 18 -29.77 1.51 44.63
CA ALA A 18 -29.12 2.54 43.81
C ALA A 18 -27.82 2.04 43.18
N PHE A 19 -27.07 1.18 43.89
CA PHE A 19 -25.85 0.56 43.37
C PHE A 19 -26.14 -0.41 42.23
N ALA A 20 -27.15 -1.30 42.38
CA ALA A 20 -27.48 -2.27 41.34
C ALA A 20 -28.00 -1.60 40.08
N VAL A 21 -28.87 -0.60 40.23
CA VAL A 21 -29.39 0.20 39.11
C VAL A 21 -28.26 1.01 38.45
N GLY A 22 -27.39 1.62 39.25
CA GLY A 22 -26.20 2.32 38.76
C GLY A 22 -25.31 1.40 37.94
N MET A 23 -24.97 0.23 38.45
CA MET A 23 -24.15 -0.74 37.71
C MET A 23 -24.85 -1.31 36.47
N MET A 24 -26.18 -1.44 36.48
CA MET A 24 -26.94 -1.98 35.35
C MET A 24 -27.02 -1.01 34.15
N PHE A 25 -27.01 0.30 34.39
CA PHE A 25 -27.13 1.31 33.34
C PHE A 25 -25.85 2.13 33.15
N VAL A 26 -25.27 2.63 34.23
CA VAL A 26 -24.09 3.52 34.18
C VAL A 26 -22.87 2.77 33.70
N ALA A 27 -22.61 1.54 34.17
CA ALA A 27 -21.40 0.82 33.74
C ALA A 27 -21.42 0.46 32.23
N PRO A 28 -22.51 -0.08 31.64
CA PRO A 28 -22.58 -0.31 30.19
C PRO A 28 -22.52 0.99 29.37
N LEU A 29 -23.18 2.07 29.84
CA LEU A 29 -23.13 3.36 29.16
C LEU A 29 -21.76 4.02 29.25
N LEU A 30 -21.05 3.88 30.38
CA LEU A 30 -19.67 4.35 30.52
C LEU A 30 -18.73 3.56 29.62
N ALA A 31 -18.85 2.23 29.57
CA ALA A 31 -18.04 1.42 28.67
C ALA A 31 -18.26 1.83 27.21
N THR A 32 -19.53 1.97 26.80
CA THR A 32 -19.89 2.42 25.45
C THR A 32 -19.40 3.85 25.19
N GLY A 33 -19.55 4.74 26.17
CA GLY A 33 -19.11 6.13 26.09
C GLY A 33 -17.59 6.25 25.98
N LEU A 34 -16.83 5.47 26.75
CA LEU A 34 -15.37 5.43 26.67
C LEU A 34 -14.90 4.94 25.31
N ILE A 35 -15.55 3.91 24.75
CA ILE A 35 -15.27 3.43 23.39
C ILE A 35 -15.63 4.52 22.36
N TYR A 36 -16.77 5.20 22.52
CA TYR A 36 -17.17 6.29 21.65
C TYR A 36 -16.25 7.52 21.76
N PHE A 37 -15.70 7.84 22.92
CA PHE A 37 -14.72 8.93 23.02
C PHE A 37 -13.35 8.53 22.49
N ALA A 38 -12.96 7.27 22.69
CA ALA A 38 -11.71 6.73 22.14
C ALA A 38 -11.75 6.60 20.62
N PHE A 39 -12.91 6.27 20.03
CA PHE A 39 -13.02 5.89 18.62
C PHE A 39 -14.16 6.55 17.81
N GLY A 40 -15.10 7.26 18.44
CA GLY A 40 -16.28 7.86 17.78
C GLY A 40 -15.94 9.05 16.89
N GLY A 41 -14.76 9.67 17.08
CA GLY A 41 -14.19 10.62 16.12
C GLY A 41 -13.85 9.99 14.77
N LEU A 42 -13.72 8.66 14.68
CA LEU A 42 -13.44 7.95 13.43
C LEU A 42 -14.70 7.66 12.58
N SER A 43 -15.91 7.78 13.15
CA SER A 43 -17.16 7.37 12.49
C SER A 43 -18.21 8.48 12.30
N GLY A 44 -18.00 9.69 12.87
CA GLY A 44 -19.05 10.71 13.02
C GLY A 44 -19.14 11.81 11.95
N GLY A 45 -18.32 11.79 10.92
CA GLY A 45 -18.37 12.80 9.85
C GLY A 45 -18.35 12.14 8.48
N SER A 46 -19.01 12.75 7.51
CA SER A 46 -18.97 12.43 6.08
C SER A 46 -17.57 12.58 5.43
N GLY A 47 -16.50 12.43 6.21
CA GLY A 47 -15.12 12.26 5.79
C GLY A 47 -14.59 11.01 6.48
N GLY A 48 -14.58 9.89 5.75
CA GLY A 48 -14.16 8.60 6.29
C GLY A 48 -12.77 8.65 6.92
N PHE A 49 -12.56 7.84 7.97
CA PHE A 49 -11.28 7.48 8.59
C PHE A 49 -10.10 8.33 8.08
N SER A 50 -9.93 9.56 8.59
CA SER A 50 -8.83 10.42 8.16
C SER A 50 -7.55 9.92 8.82
N ILE A 51 -6.97 8.87 8.24
CA ILE A 51 -5.59 8.48 8.54
C ILE A 51 -4.74 9.71 8.22
N GLN A 52 -3.97 10.19 9.19
CA GLN A 52 -3.03 11.26 8.92
C GLN A 52 -2.09 10.78 7.80
N PRO A 53 -1.97 11.51 6.67
CA PRO A 53 -1.17 11.05 5.55
C PRO A 53 0.24 10.71 6.02
N VAL A 54 0.68 9.48 5.75
CA VAL A 54 2.02 9.06 6.13
C VAL A 54 3.02 9.86 5.32
N LYS A 55 4.00 10.48 5.99
CA LYS A 55 5.06 11.20 5.30
C LYS A 55 6.07 10.19 4.74
N VAL A 56 6.35 10.29 3.46
CA VAL A 56 7.26 9.39 2.74
C VAL A 56 8.44 10.21 2.23
N ALA A 57 9.64 9.79 2.59
CA ALA A 57 10.88 10.30 2.03
C ALA A 57 11.32 9.39 0.88
N VAL A 58 11.41 9.90 -0.34
CA VAL A 58 11.91 9.15 -1.48
C VAL A 58 13.32 9.63 -1.80
N VAL A 59 14.27 8.69 -1.75
CA VAL A 59 15.66 8.89 -2.16
C VAL A 59 15.80 8.24 -3.53
N ASN A 60 15.70 9.04 -4.58
CA ASN A 60 15.90 8.56 -5.95
C ASN A 60 17.37 8.74 -6.36
N LEU A 61 18.16 7.67 -6.30
CA LEU A 61 19.55 7.68 -6.81
C LEU A 61 19.63 7.19 -8.27
N ASP A 62 18.51 6.71 -8.82
CA ASP A 62 18.42 6.08 -10.13
C ASP A 62 18.97 6.97 -11.23
N ARG A 63 19.62 6.33 -12.21
CA ARG A 63 20.10 6.99 -13.42
C ARG A 63 19.36 6.45 -14.62
N PRO A 64 18.91 7.32 -15.54
CA PRO A 64 18.21 6.88 -16.73
C PRO A 64 19.09 5.93 -17.55
N THR A 65 18.44 5.01 -18.26
CA THR A 65 19.11 4.15 -19.24
C THR A 65 19.66 4.96 -20.42
N SER A 66 20.45 4.33 -21.28
CA SER A 66 20.94 4.94 -22.53
C SER A 66 19.83 5.50 -23.40
N ASP A 67 18.63 4.92 -23.31
CA ASP A 67 17.46 5.28 -24.11
C ASP A 67 16.57 6.33 -23.41
N GLY A 68 17.03 6.85 -22.26
CA GLY A 68 16.34 7.89 -21.49
C GLY A 68 15.25 7.37 -20.55
N LEU A 69 15.10 6.06 -20.38
CA LEU A 69 14.11 5.48 -19.47
C LEU A 69 14.58 5.62 -18.02
N SER A 70 13.75 6.24 -17.17
CA SER A 70 13.97 6.38 -15.72
C SER A 70 12.77 5.79 -14.96
N LEU A 71 12.90 4.53 -14.55
CA LEU A 71 11.91 3.84 -13.72
C LEU A 71 11.87 4.40 -12.29
N GLY A 72 12.99 4.94 -11.78
CA GLY A 72 13.02 5.63 -10.50
C GLY A 72 12.13 6.87 -10.51
N ASP A 73 12.20 7.69 -11.56
CA ASP A 73 11.33 8.86 -11.71
C ASP A 73 9.86 8.45 -11.90
N LEU A 74 9.59 7.34 -12.60
CA LEU A 74 8.24 6.78 -12.72
C LEU A 74 7.66 6.42 -11.35
N ILE A 75 8.46 5.80 -10.46
CA ILE A 75 8.04 5.49 -9.09
C ILE A 75 7.76 6.77 -8.31
N VAL A 76 8.66 7.77 -8.37
CA VAL A 76 8.47 9.06 -7.69
C VAL A 76 7.19 9.75 -8.17
N GLN A 77 6.93 9.74 -9.48
CA GLN A 77 5.74 10.32 -10.09
C GLN A 77 4.47 9.59 -9.66
N SER A 78 4.49 8.25 -9.66
CA SER A 78 3.36 7.43 -9.26
C SER A 78 3.01 7.62 -7.78
N LEU A 79 4.02 7.64 -6.90
CA LEU A 79 3.82 7.93 -5.48
C LEU A 79 3.36 9.38 -5.23
N SER A 80 3.73 10.32 -6.10
CA SER A 80 3.31 11.73 -5.99
C SER A 80 1.94 12.01 -6.65
N ASN A 81 1.22 10.97 -7.10
CA ASN A 81 -0.09 11.14 -7.72
C ASN A 81 -1.09 11.74 -6.70
N PRO A 82 -1.85 12.80 -7.09
CA PRO A 82 -2.87 13.41 -6.24
C PRO A 82 -3.89 12.45 -5.63
N GLU A 83 -4.19 11.32 -6.27
CA GLU A 83 -5.10 10.29 -5.76
C GLU A 83 -4.59 9.67 -4.44
N PHE A 84 -3.27 9.63 -4.25
CA PHE A 84 -2.64 9.13 -3.02
C PHE A 84 -2.39 10.19 -1.96
N ALA A 85 -2.63 11.48 -2.25
CA ALA A 85 -2.38 12.58 -1.31
C ALA A 85 -3.19 12.47 0.00
N ARG A 86 -4.32 11.75 -0.03
CA ARG A 86 -5.12 11.41 1.16
C ARG A 86 -4.47 10.35 2.07
N TRP A 87 -3.54 9.57 1.55
CA TRP A 87 -2.92 8.43 2.24
C TRP A 87 -1.49 8.72 2.65
N PHE A 88 -0.73 9.40 1.80
CA PHE A 88 0.66 9.76 2.08
C PHE A 88 1.09 11.05 1.36
N THR A 89 2.12 11.68 1.91
CA THR A 89 2.76 12.87 1.34
C THR A 89 4.19 12.54 1.01
N VAL A 90 4.57 12.70 -0.26
CA VAL A 90 5.92 12.41 -0.74
C VAL A 90 6.81 13.64 -0.63
N THR A 91 8.01 13.42 -0.11
CA THR A 91 9.11 14.40 -0.06
C THR A 91 10.36 13.74 -0.62
N THR A 92 11.20 14.48 -1.31
CA THR A 92 12.46 13.94 -1.85
C THR A 92 13.63 14.23 -0.91
N ALA A 93 14.55 13.28 -0.82
CA ALA A 93 15.79 13.42 -0.07
C ALA A 93 17.00 13.21 -0.98
N SER A 94 18.12 13.85 -0.65
CA SER A 94 19.34 13.89 -1.49
C SER A 94 20.09 12.57 -1.56
N ASP A 95 20.10 11.83 -0.44
CA ASP A 95 20.90 10.63 -0.27
C ASP A 95 20.26 9.68 0.75
N GLU A 96 20.78 8.45 0.78
CA GLU A 96 20.26 7.39 1.66
C GLU A 96 20.34 7.77 3.15
N ALA A 97 21.42 8.43 3.57
CA ALA A 97 21.61 8.82 4.96
C ALA A 97 20.58 9.87 5.39
N ALA A 98 20.31 10.85 4.53
CA ALA A 98 19.26 11.85 4.74
C ALA A 98 17.88 11.18 4.83
N GLY A 99 17.55 10.25 3.93
CA GLY A 99 16.30 9.50 3.96
C GLY A 99 16.11 8.72 5.26
N ARG A 100 17.13 7.98 5.70
CA ARG A 100 17.12 7.22 6.96
C ARG A 100 16.98 8.14 8.18
N ALA A 101 17.72 9.24 8.20
CA ALA A 101 17.65 10.22 9.29
C ALA A 101 16.25 10.83 9.47
N LEU A 102 15.49 11.02 8.38
CA LEU A 102 14.11 11.50 8.44
C LEU A 102 13.19 10.49 9.14
N VAL A 103 13.40 9.18 8.91
CA VAL A 103 12.64 8.13 9.60
C VAL A 103 13.05 8.03 11.06
N ASP A 104 14.36 8.07 11.34
CA ASP A 104 14.88 7.99 12.72
C ASP A 104 14.40 9.15 13.60
N ARG A 105 14.25 10.35 13.02
CA ARG A 105 13.70 11.54 13.69
C ARG A 105 12.17 11.58 13.72
N ARG A 106 11.50 10.60 13.12
CA ARG A 106 10.03 10.54 12.94
C ARG A 106 9.47 11.72 12.14
N GLU A 107 10.30 12.33 11.31
CA GLU A 107 9.90 13.38 10.37
C GLU A 107 9.26 12.78 9.11
N ALA A 108 9.66 11.55 8.74
CA ALA A 108 9.01 10.68 7.77
C ALA A 108 8.61 9.35 8.44
N GLY A 109 7.48 8.76 8.05
CA GLY A 109 7.08 7.43 8.50
C GLY A 109 7.71 6.30 7.70
N VAL A 110 8.11 6.58 6.46
CA VAL A 110 8.77 5.64 5.54
C VAL A 110 9.82 6.37 4.71
N ALA A 111 10.97 5.75 4.48
CA ALA A 111 11.93 6.13 3.47
C ALA A 111 12.04 5.02 2.41
N VAL A 112 11.90 5.39 1.15
CA VAL A 112 12.05 4.52 -0.02
C VAL A 112 13.34 4.92 -0.72
N ILE A 113 14.29 3.98 -0.82
CA ILE A 113 15.61 4.21 -1.40
C ILE A 113 15.69 3.41 -2.69
N ILE A 114 15.80 4.12 -3.80
CA ILE A 114 15.92 3.57 -5.15
C ILE A 114 17.41 3.60 -5.53
N PRO A 115 18.06 2.46 -5.82
CA PRO A 115 19.49 2.41 -6.11
C PRO A 115 19.83 3.03 -7.46
N ALA A 116 21.08 3.42 -7.65
CA ALA A 116 21.52 4.18 -8.82
C ALA A 116 21.50 3.41 -10.14
N ASP A 117 21.50 2.09 -10.07
CA ASP A 117 21.45 1.18 -11.19
C ASP A 117 20.06 0.58 -11.41
N PHE A 118 19.03 1.06 -10.69
CA PHE A 118 17.68 0.50 -10.70
C PHE A 118 17.12 0.34 -12.13
N SER A 119 17.08 1.43 -12.91
CA SER A 119 16.57 1.39 -14.28
C SER A 119 17.37 0.46 -15.18
N GLN A 120 18.70 0.48 -15.06
CA GLN A 120 19.58 -0.32 -15.91
C GLN A 120 19.45 -1.82 -15.62
N GLN A 121 19.40 -2.20 -14.34
CA GLN A 121 19.27 -3.59 -13.92
C GLN A 121 17.85 -4.12 -14.15
N ALA A 122 16.82 -3.29 -13.95
CA ALA A 122 15.43 -3.72 -14.11
C ALA A 122 15.10 -4.13 -15.55
N VAL A 123 15.67 -3.45 -16.55
CA VAL A 123 15.47 -3.78 -17.97
C VAL A 123 16.49 -4.78 -18.51
N SER A 124 17.59 -5.00 -17.79
CA SER A 124 18.60 -5.98 -18.18
C SER A 124 18.05 -7.41 -18.03
N PRO A 125 18.19 -8.30 -19.05
CA PRO A 125 17.66 -9.65 -19.02
C PRO A 125 18.06 -10.45 -17.77
N ALA A 126 19.32 -10.35 -17.37
CA ALA A 126 19.88 -11.01 -16.18
C ALA A 126 20.15 -10.03 -15.01
N GLY A 127 19.68 -8.79 -15.12
CA GLY A 127 19.85 -7.80 -14.07
C GLY A 127 18.95 -8.07 -12.88
N GLU A 128 19.51 -7.82 -11.69
CA GLU A 128 18.81 -7.88 -10.41
C GLU A 128 19.00 -6.55 -9.69
N THR A 129 17.94 -6.03 -9.11
CA THR A 129 17.96 -4.80 -8.32
C THR A 129 16.94 -4.89 -7.19
N HIS A 130 17.15 -4.12 -6.13
CA HIS A 130 16.30 -4.12 -4.96
C HIS A 130 16.07 -2.69 -4.47
N ILE A 131 14.82 -2.38 -4.16
CA ILE A 131 14.44 -1.13 -3.51
C ILE A 131 14.49 -1.36 -2.00
N VAL A 132 15.17 -0.49 -1.26
CA VAL A 132 15.23 -0.57 0.19
C VAL A 132 14.16 0.32 0.79
N MET A 133 13.30 -0.26 1.63
CA MET A 133 12.28 0.49 2.38
C MET A 133 12.60 0.46 3.87
N VAL A 134 12.80 1.63 4.45
CA VAL A 134 12.99 1.83 5.89
C VAL A 134 11.69 2.42 6.44
N GLN A 135 11.14 1.83 7.49
CA GLN A 135 9.84 2.25 8.02
C GLN A 135 9.89 2.40 9.54
N ASP A 136 9.06 3.29 10.08
CA ASP A 136 8.77 3.33 11.51
C ASP A 136 7.96 2.07 11.88
N PRO A 137 8.44 1.21 12.80
CA PRO A 137 7.76 -0.04 13.16
C PRO A 137 6.42 0.17 13.88
N THR A 138 6.12 1.40 14.33
CA THR A 138 4.83 1.76 14.94
C THR A 138 3.73 2.02 13.90
N LEU A 139 4.09 2.16 12.62
CA LEU A 139 3.17 2.34 11.51
C LEU A 139 2.96 1.00 10.79
N THR A 140 1.70 0.57 10.65
CA THR A 140 1.38 -0.73 10.03
C THR A 140 0.63 -0.59 8.71
N ILE A 141 -0.36 0.31 8.63
CA ILE A 141 -1.23 0.44 7.44
C ILE A 141 -0.52 1.21 6.31
N GLY A 142 -0.01 2.42 6.59
CA GLY A 142 0.59 3.27 5.56
C GLY A 142 1.78 2.66 4.83
N PRO A 143 2.78 2.07 5.53
CA PRO A 143 3.89 1.39 4.89
C PRO A 143 3.47 0.20 4.01
N GLY A 144 2.38 -0.48 4.36
CA GLY A 144 1.80 -1.55 3.54
C GLY A 144 1.33 -1.03 2.18
N ILE A 145 0.56 0.05 2.16
CA ILE A 145 0.06 0.66 0.91
C ILE A 145 1.22 1.10 0.00
N ILE A 146 2.25 1.73 0.57
CA ILE A 146 3.43 2.18 -0.19
C ILE A 146 4.16 0.99 -0.81
N ARG A 147 4.35 -0.08 -0.03
CA ARG A 147 4.94 -1.33 -0.52
C ARG A 147 4.13 -1.91 -1.67
N ASP A 148 2.81 -1.96 -1.56
CA ASP A 148 1.94 -2.53 -2.59
C ASP A 148 2.03 -1.74 -3.90
N VAL A 149 2.01 -0.40 -3.83
CA VAL A 149 2.19 0.46 -5.01
C VAL A 149 3.54 0.24 -5.68
N ILE A 150 4.63 0.20 -4.90
CA ILE A 150 5.97 -0.06 -5.44
C ILE A 150 6.04 -1.47 -6.05
N THR A 151 5.48 -2.46 -5.36
CA THR A 151 5.46 -3.86 -5.82
C THR A 151 4.71 -3.98 -7.14
N GLN A 152 3.55 -3.34 -7.27
CA GLN A 152 2.78 -3.34 -8.53
C GLN A 152 3.59 -2.78 -9.71
N ILE A 153 4.35 -1.71 -9.50
CA ILE A 153 5.20 -1.13 -10.54
C ILE A 153 6.35 -2.08 -10.90
N VAL A 154 7.03 -2.62 -9.89
CA VAL A 154 8.16 -3.56 -10.08
C VAL A 154 7.68 -4.84 -10.77
N ASP A 155 6.51 -5.36 -10.38
CA ASP A 155 5.90 -6.55 -10.99
C ASP A 155 5.55 -6.32 -12.46
N GLY A 156 5.08 -5.12 -12.82
CA GLY A 156 4.83 -4.75 -14.22
C GLY A 156 6.10 -4.79 -15.06
N VAL A 157 7.21 -4.28 -14.53
CA VAL A 157 8.52 -4.32 -15.21
C VAL A 157 9.07 -5.74 -15.28
N ALA A 158 9.03 -6.48 -14.17
CA ALA A 158 9.49 -7.86 -14.10
C ALA A 158 8.70 -8.76 -15.07
N GLY A 159 7.38 -8.59 -15.13
CA GLY A 159 6.53 -9.32 -16.03
C GLY A 159 6.79 -9.01 -17.51
N ALA A 160 7.03 -7.75 -17.87
CA ALA A 160 7.46 -7.39 -19.22
C ALA A 160 8.78 -8.07 -19.59
N LYS A 161 9.75 -8.07 -18.66
CA LYS A 161 11.03 -8.77 -18.84
C LYS A 161 10.85 -10.28 -19.06
N ILE A 162 10.00 -10.92 -18.25
CA ILE A 162 9.69 -12.35 -18.37
C ILE A 162 9.04 -12.66 -19.73
N ALA A 163 8.10 -11.82 -20.19
CA ALA A 163 7.47 -11.99 -21.49
C ALA A 163 8.50 -11.91 -22.64
N VAL A 164 9.41 -10.92 -22.59
CA VAL A 164 10.51 -10.79 -23.57
C VAL A 164 11.43 -12.01 -23.53
N ALA A 165 11.83 -12.46 -22.33
CA ALA A 165 12.68 -13.63 -22.17
C ALA A 165 12.04 -14.90 -22.73
N ALA A 166 10.75 -15.13 -22.46
CA ALA A 166 10.02 -16.28 -22.97
C ALA A 166 9.96 -16.31 -24.51
N VAL A 167 9.73 -15.17 -25.16
CA VAL A 167 9.74 -15.08 -26.63
C VAL A 167 11.16 -15.24 -27.18
N ALA A 168 12.16 -14.67 -26.51
CA ALA A 168 13.56 -14.83 -26.89
C ALA A 168 13.99 -16.32 -26.86
N ASP A 169 13.63 -17.04 -25.79
CA ASP A 169 13.90 -18.48 -25.67
C ASP A 169 13.19 -19.30 -26.75
N GLN A 170 11.93 -18.96 -27.04
CA GLN A 170 11.13 -19.59 -28.10
C GLN A 170 11.77 -19.40 -29.49
N LEU A 171 12.27 -18.20 -29.78
CA LEU A 171 12.96 -17.90 -31.05
C LEU A 171 14.33 -18.56 -31.13
N ALA A 172 15.09 -18.56 -30.02
CA ALA A 172 16.39 -19.19 -29.94
C ALA A 172 16.30 -20.71 -30.19
N ALA A 173 15.26 -21.38 -29.67
CA ALA A 173 14.97 -22.78 -29.95
C ALA A 173 14.69 -23.06 -31.44
N GLN A 174 14.26 -22.04 -32.20
CA GLN A 174 14.05 -22.09 -33.65
C GLN A 174 15.27 -21.59 -34.45
N GLY A 175 16.39 -21.30 -33.79
CA GLY A 175 17.60 -20.77 -34.40
C GLY A 175 17.48 -19.32 -34.89
N ARG A 176 16.52 -18.55 -34.35
CA ARG A 176 16.29 -17.13 -34.68
C ARG A 176 16.64 -16.24 -33.49
N ALA A 177 17.15 -15.05 -33.78
CA ALA A 177 17.35 -14.02 -32.77
C ALA A 177 16.12 -13.11 -32.68
N LEU A 178 15.85 -12.60 -31.48
CA LEU A 178 14.85 -11.55 -31.26
C LEU A 178 15.33 -10.25 -31.93
N THR A 179 14.46 -9.60 -32.71
CA THR A 179 14.76 -8.28 -33.29
C THR A 179 14.24 -7.16 -32.39
N ASP A 180 14.80 -5.95 -32.53
CA ASP A 180 14.37 -4.77 -31.77
C ASP A 180 12.88 -4.43 -32.00
N GLU A 181 12.39 -4.65 -33.23
CA GLU A 181 10.99 -4.47 -33.61
C GLU A 181 10.08 -5.45 -32.85
N GLN A 182 10.50 -6.72 -32.72
CA GLN A 182 9.77 -7.72 -31.95
C GLN A 182 9.78 -7.39 -30.46
N LEU A 183 10.93 -6.96 -29.92
CA LEU A 183 11.05 -6.52 -28.53
C LEU A 183 10.06 -5.40 -28.21
N GLN A 184 10.01 -4.36 -29.05
CA GLN A 184 9.05 -3.26 -28.89
C GLN A 184 7.60 -3.75 -28.95
N SER A 185 7.29 -4.68 -29.87
CA SER A 185 5.92 -5.23 -29.98
C SER A 185 5.49 -6.01 -28.73
N ILE A 186 6.39 -6.82 -28.16
CA ILE A 186 6.13 -7.61 -26.94
C ILE A 186 5.89 -6.70 -25.75
N VAL A 187 6.74 -5.68 -25.57
CA VAL A 187 6.60 -4.72 -24.46
C VAL A 187 5.28 -3.95 -24.57
N MET A 188 4.89 -3.53 -25.78
CA MET A 188 3.63 -2.85 -26.03
C MET A 188 2.41 -3.75 -25.79
N GLU A 189 2.48 -5.00 -26.23
CA GLU A 189 1.40 -5.99 -26.03
C GLU A 189 1.24 -6.35 -24.56
N TYR A 190 2.36 -6.60 -23.86
CA TYR A 190 2.37 -6.85 -22.42
C TYR A 190 1.82 -5.66 -21.63
N GLY A 191 2.24 -4.43 -21.97
CA GLY A 191 1.73 -3.22 -21.34
C GLY A 191 0.21 -3.07 -21.48
N ARG A 192 -0.34 -3.38 -22.66
CA ARG A 192 -1.80 -3.39 -22.89
C ARG A 192 -2.51 -4.45 -22.06
N TRP A 193 -1.97 -5.67 -22.01
CA TRP A 193 -2.50 -6.76 -21.20
C TRP A 193 -2.49 -6.42 -19.70
N SER A 194 -1.38 -5.86 -19.19
CA SER A 194 -1.24 -5.46 -17.79
C SER A 194 -2.27 -4.41 -17.38
N MET A 195 -2.51 -3.41 -18.23
CA MET A 195 -3.56 -2.39 -17.99
C MET A 195 -4.96 -2.99 -17.98
N GLN A 196 -5.27 -3.92 -18.90
CA GLN A 196 -6.56 -4.60 -18.95
C GLN A 196 -6.77 -5.51 -17.74
N LEU A 197 -5.72 -6.22 -17.30
CA LEU A 197 -5.75 -7.04 -16.10
C LEU A 197 -6.10 -6.17 -14.88
N GLY A 198 -5.45 -5.02 -14.71
CA GLY A 198 -5.78 -4.07 -13.64
C GLY A 198 -7.25 -3.67 -13.63
N GLN A 199 -7.79 -3.26 -14.79
CA GLN A 199 -9.21 -2.88 -14.91
C GLN A 199 -10.17 -4.06 -14.66
N SER A 200 -9.79 -5.27 -15.07
CA SER A 200 -10.61 -6.47 -14.89
C SER A 200 -10.67 -6.92 -13.43
N LEU A 201 -9.56 -6.78 -12.68
CA LEU A 201 -9.48 -7.08 -11.25
C LEU A 201 -10.37 -6.13 -10.43
N GLU A 202 -10.44 -4.84 -10.81
CA GLU A 202 -11.38 -3.88 -10.22
C GLU A 202 -12.85 -4.25 -10.46
N GLN A 203 -13.12 -4.97 -11.56
CA GLN A 203 -14.47 -5.39 -11.97
C GLN A 203 -14.80 -6.83 -11.57
N GLY A 204 -13.88 -7.55 -10.92
CA GLY A 204 -14.05 -8.96 -10.54
C GLY A 204 -14.12 -9.95 -11.73
N ALA A 205 -13.58 -9.56 -12.89
CA ALA A 205 -13.51 -10.39 -14.09
C ALA A 205 -12.05 -10.76 -14.41
N LEU A 206 -11.82 -11.92 -15.03
CA LEU A 206 -10.51 -12.28 -15.58
C LEU A 206 -10.40 -11.79 -17.03
N PRO A 207 -9.23 -11.30 -17.47
CA PRO A 207 -9.03 -10.92 -18.87
C PRO A 207 -9.10 -12.16 -19.77
N SER A 208 -9.71 -12.01 -20.93
CA SER A 208 -9.68 -13.04 -21.98
C SER A 208 -8.25 -13.20 -22.50
N ILE A 209 -7.69 -14.39 -22.32
CA ILE A 209 -6.38 -14.82 -22.85
C ILE A 209 -6.49 -15.06 -24.35
#